data_AF-A0A2N1KST1-F1
#
_entry.id   AF-A0A2N1KST1-F1
#
_cell.length_a   1.000
_cell.length_b   1.000
_cell.length_c   1.000
_cell.angle_alpha   90.00
_cell.angle_beta   90.00
_cell.angle_gamma   90.00
#
_symmetry.space_group_name_H-M   'P 1'
#
loop_
_entity.id
_entity.type
_entity.pdbx_description
1 polymer ?
#
loop_
_entity_poly.entity_id
_entity_poly.type
_entity_poly.pdbx_seq_one_letter_code
_entity_poly.pdbx_strand_id
1 'polypeptide(L)'
;MSRLFLFAIGGTGARVVKSLTYLLASGVKLRNTTQVVPILMDPHAENKDLKRTKEILNYYQNVRSSLQNPPAAGLFGTDIQTLKRQLPSAAISDSFQYELKGVSDEKYGNYIGYDSLDEANEALAGLLFSREQLDTKMDIGFVGNPNIGSVVLNQFRESEEFKAFVSSYKKEDKVFIVSSIFGGTGASGFPLILKNIRGYGGSDAKDVREARIGAVSVQPYFDVYSAGAQDKAIDNATFISKTKAALGYYQNSLSNKEYPKLNALYYIAESYRSPNEYDPGAGGQQNDAHYVEMISALSIVDFCEHTSEMECTVRDGQIIARNPRYAEFGLNTSNSRLNFTDFVDRSRQVFAQPLTKLAILSQYLKTASNGIAFWVVTVLPGQVRKLRKLVLILSKRSSTGICTISMKTSGRGYRK
;
A
#
# COMPACT_ATOMS: atom_id res chain seq x y z
N MET A 1 22.10 1.02 0.61
CA MET A 1 20.80 0.58 0.09
C MET A 1 19.72 1.39 0.80
N SER A 2 18.67 1.81 0.09
CA SER A 2 17.71 2.80 0.58
C SER A 2 16.46 2.16 1.20
N ARG A 3 15.74 2.94 2.01
CA ARG A 3 14.41 2.60 2.53
C ARG A 3 13.32 3.24 1.67
N LEU A 4 12.14 2.64 1.68
CA LEU A 4 10.92 3.19 1.09
C LEU A 4 9.94 3.56 2.18
N PHE A 5 9.62 4.85 2.32
CA PHE A 5 8.50 5.32 3.13
C PHE A 5 7.24 5.31 2.27
N LEU A 6 6.26 4.50 2.68
CA LEU A 6 5.06 4.23 1.90
C LEU A 6 3.83 4.81 2.59
N PHE A 7 3.38 5.99 2.15
CA PHE A 7 2.17 6.63 2.64
C PHE A 7 0.96 6.03 1.94
N ALA A 8 0.09 5.34 2.68
CA ALA A 8 -1.10 4.70 2.14
C ALA A 8 -2.34 5.35 2.72
N ILE A 9 -3.09 6.07 1.88
CA ILE A 9 -4.16 6.97 2.31
C ILE A 9 -5.53 6.33 2.06
N GLY A 10 -6.33 6.26 3.13
CA GLY A 10 -7.67 5.68 3.15
C GLY A 10 -7.73 4.17 2.86
N GLY A 11 -8.95 3.64 2.75
CA GLY A 11 -9.18 2.21 2.55
C GLY A 11 -8.50 1.62 1.31
N THR A 12 -8.49 2.32 0.17
CA THR A 12 -7.76 1.85 -1.03
C THR A 12 -6.25 1.80 -0.76
N GLY A 13 -5.68 2.78 -0.07
CA GLY A 13 -4.27 2.78 0.32
C GLY A 13 -3.91 1.53 1.14
N ALA A 14 -4.72 1.22 2.17
CA ALA A 14 -4.52 0.03 2.99
C ALA A 14 -4.59 -1.27 2.15
N ARG A 15 -5.61 -1.40 1.28
CA ARG A 15 -5.80 -2.57 0.40
C ARG A 15 -4.63 -2.79 -0.57
N VAL A 16 -4.04 -1.72 -1.09
CA VAL A 16 -2.82 -1.80 -1.93
C VAL A 16 -1.61 -2.25 -1.11
N VAL A 17 -1.43 -1.74 0.12
CA VAL A 17 -0.33 -2.18 1.02
C VAL A 17 -0.48 -3.66 1.39
N LYS A 18 -1.70 -4.13 1.64
CA LYS A 18 -2.00 -5.56 1.81
C LYS A 18 -1.52 -6.37 0.61
N SER A 19 -1.85 -5.94 -0.61
CA SER A 19 -1.40 -6.59 -1.84
C SER A 19 0.12 -6.56 -2.01
N LEU A 20 0.76 -5.42 -1.72
CA LEU A 20 2.22 -5.31 -1.71
C LEU A 20 2.84 -6.30 -0.71
N THR A 21 2.28 -6.42 0.49
CA THR A 21 2.79 -7.31 1.53
C THR A 21 2.80 -8.78 1.06
N TYR A 22 1.75 -9.23 0.37
CA TYR A 22 1.73 -10.56 -0.26
C TYR A 22 2.76 -10.70 -1.39
N LEU A 23 2.93 -9.69 -2.24
CA LEU A 23 3.97 -9.70 -3.28
C LEU A 23 5.37 -9.82 -2.65
N LEU A 24 5.67 -9.04 -1.62
CA LEU A 24 6.95 -9.11 -0.89
C LEU A 24 7.13 -10.45 -0.16
N ALA A 25 6.06 -11.01 0.40
CA ALA A 25 6.09 -12.34 1.04
C ALA A 25 6.40 -13.43 0.02
N SER A 26 5.90 -13.29 -1.22
CA SER A 26 6.19 -14.21 -2.32
C SER A 26 7.63 -14.11 -2.85
N GLY A 27 8.31 -13.01 -2.52
CA GLY A 27 9.69 -12.74 -2.94
C GLY A 27 9.82 -11.87 -4.19
N VAL A 28 8.78 -11.11 -4.53
CA VAL A 28 8.92 -9.98 -5.44
C VAL A 28 9.94 -9.01 -4.84
N LYS A 29 10.96 -8.66 -5.63
CA LYS A 29 12.06 -7.81 -5.18
C LYS A 29 11.75 -6.34 -5.46
N LEU A 30 11.98 -5.48 -4.48
CA LEU A 30 12.08 -4.04 -4.69
C LEU A 30 13.55 -3.71 -4.99
N ARG A 31 13.90 -3.48 -6.26
CA ARG A 31 15.29 -3.17 -6.59
C ARG A 31 15.75 -1.88 -5.90
N ASN A 32 17.00 -1.89 -5.47
CA ASN A 32 17.63 -0.80 -4.73
C ASN A 32 16.98 -0.47 -3.37
N THR A 33 15.99 -1.25 -2.91
CA THR A 33 15.24 -1.00 -1.68
C THR A 33 15.29 -2.23 -0.77
N THR A 34 15.82 -2.07 0.44
CA THR A 34 15.96 -3.20 1.39
C THR A 34 14.87 -3.26 2.43
N GLN A 35 14.22 -2.13 2.68
CA GLN A 35 13.24 -1.99 3.74
C GLN A 35 12.08 -1.10 3.27
N VAL A 36 10.88 -1.46 3.69
CA VAL A 36 9.65 -0.69 3.52
C VAL A 36 9.16 -0.24 4.89
N VAL A 37 8.77 1.02 4.99
CA VAL A 37 8.17 1.64 6.17
C VAL A 37 6.77 2.11 5.79
N PRO A 38 5.75 1.26 5.93
CA PRO A 38 4.36 1.62 5.66
C PRO A 38 3.83 2.59 6.72
N ILE A 39 3.13 3.62 6.27
CA ILE A 39 2.44 4.61 7.09
C ILE A 39 0.99 4.65 6.58
N LEU A 40 0.11 3.93 7.26
CA LEU A 40 -1.31 3.83 6.93
C LEU A 40 -2.04 5.05 7.50
N MET A 41 -2.64 5.86 6.62
CA MET A 41 -3.33 7.10 6.95
C MET A 41 -4.80 6.96 6.59
N ASP A 42 -5.58 6.36 7.49
CA ASP A 42 -7.02 6.28 7.35
C ASP A 42 -7.65 6.81 8.66
N PRO A 43 -8.39 7.93 8.64
CA PRO A 43 -9.09 8.45 9.81
C PRO A 43 -10.11 7.45 10.37
N HIS A 44 -10.61 6.55 9.53
CA HIS A 44 -11.60 5.56 9.95
C HIS A 44 -10.93 4.34 10.59
N ALA A 45 -10.66 4.42 11.90
CA ALA A 45 -9.98 3.36 12.66
C ALA A 45 -10.76 2.03 12.68
N GLU A 46 -12.09 2.10 12.60
CA GLU A 46 -12.98 0.93 12.58
C GLU A 46 -13.09 0.25 11.21
N ASN A 47 -12.40 0.79 10.18
CA ASN A 47 -12.33 0.18 8.87
C ASN A 47 -11.72 -1.24 8.94
N LYS A 48 -12.51 -2.27 8.61
CA LYS A 48 -12.07 -3.67 8.61
C LYS A 48 -10.95 -3.93 7.59
N ASP A 49 -10.94 -3.24 6.45
CA ASP A 49 -9.85 -3.33 5.49
C ASP A 49 -8.52 -2.81 6.05
N LEU A 50 -8.56 -1.75 6.85
CA LEU A 50 -7.40 -1.22 7.57
C LEU A 50 -6.91 -2.21 8.62
N LYS A 51 -7.82 -2.72 9.48
CA LYS A 51 -7.50 -3.71 10.52
C LYS A 51 -6.86 -4.97 9.92
N ARG A 52 -7.48 -5.53 8.87
CA ARG A 52 -6.96 -6.67 8.10
C ARG A 52 -5.56 -6.41 7.54
N THR A 53 -5.31 -5.20 7.04
CA THR A 53 -3.98 -4.82 6.53
C THR A 53 -2.93 -4.76 7.64
N LYS A 54 -3.26 -4.14 8.79
CA LYS A 54 -2.37 -4.08 9.96
C LYS A 54 -2.01 -5.49 10.46
N GLU A 55 -2.99 -6.38 10.56
CA GLU A 55 -2.76 -7.78 10.94
C GLU A 55 -1.80 -8.49 9.98
N ILE A 56 -1.99 -8.32 8.66
CA ILE A 56 -1.12 -8.94 7.66
C ILE A 56 0.32 -8.41 7.74
N LEU A 57 0.51 -7.12 8.00
CA LEU A 57 1.84 -6.54 8.23
C LEU A 57 2.48 -7.11 9.51
N ASN A 58 1.73 -7.25 10.60
CA ASN A 58 2.20 -7.87 11.83
C ASN A 58 2.57 -9.34 11.62
N TYR A 59 1.76 -10.11 10.89
CA TYR A 59 2.09 -11.50 10.52
C TYR A 59 3.37 -11.58 9.70
N TYR A 60 3.57 -10.67 8.75
CA TYR A 60 4.82 -10.59 7.98
C TYR A 60 6.03 -10.38 8.90
N GLN A 61 5.94 -9.41 9.81
CA GLN A 61 7.01 -9.13 10.78
C GLN A 61 7.29 -10.31 11.69
N ASN A 62 6.25 -10.97 12.18
CA ASN A 62 6.36 -12.14 13.06
C ASN A 62 7.04 -13.31 12.34
N VAL A 63 6.61 -13.62 11.11
CA VAL A 63 7.26 -14.63 10.28
C VAL A 63 8.73 -14.30 10.09
N ARG A 64 9.06 -13.07 9.65
CA ARG A 64 10.45 -12.69 9.40
C ARG A 64 11.32 -12.70 10.67
N SER A 65 10.77 -12.28 11.80
CA SER A 65 11.47 -12.29 13.11
C SER A 65 11.69 -13.69 13.67
N SER A 66 10.86 -14.66 13.27
CA SER A 66 11.02 -16.07 13.66
C SER A 66 12.14 -16.80 12.89
N LEU A 67 12.63 -16.23 11.80
CA LEU A 67 13.72 -16.81 11.01
C LEU A 67 15.06 -16.46 11.66
N GLN A 68 15.87 -17.49 12.00
CA GLN A 68 17.22 -17.27 12.56
C GLN A 68 18.10 -16.39 11.66
N ASN A 69 17.97 -16.55 10.33
CA ASN A 69 18.65 -15.74 9.33
C ASN A 69 17.62 -15.25 8.31
N PRO A 70 17.03 -14.06 8.51
CA PRO A 70 16.08 -13.49 7.56
C PRO A 70 16.71 -13.38 6.18
N PRO A 71 16.06 -13.90 5.12
CA PRO A 71 16.64 -13.88 3.79
C PRO A 71 16.73 -12.45 3.25
N ALA A 72 17.75 -12.18 2.45
CA ALA A 72 17.88 -10.92 1.69
C ALA A 72 17.16 -10.96 0.33
N ALA A 73 16.63 -12.13 -0.06
CA ALA A 73 15.94 -12.35 -1.33
C ALA A 73 15.05 -13.59 -1.27
N GLY A 74 14.02 -13.65 -2.12
CA GLY A 74 13.05 -14.74 -2.11
C GLY A 74 11.95 -14.51 -1.09
N LEU A 75 11.32 -15.59 -0.62
CA LEU A 75 10.18 -15.51 0.28
C LEU A 75 10.51 -14.69 1.53
N PHE A 76 9.63 -13.75 1.87
CA PHE A 76 9.82 -12.81 2.98
C PHE A 76 11.16 -12.07 2.96
N GLY A 77 11.73 -11.79 1.77
CA GLY A 77 13.09 -11.25 1.62
C GLY A 77 13.26 -9.77 1.98
N THR A 78 12.20 -8.98 1.86
CA THR A 78 12.21 -7.53 2.14
C THR A 78 11.93 -7.28 3.62
N ASP A 79 12.61 -6.31 4.22
CA ASP A 79 12.29 -5.93 5.60
C ASP A 79 11.09 -4.97 5.65
N ILE A 80 10.15 -5.19 6.57
CA ILE A 80 9.01 -4.30 6.78
C ILE A 80 9.02 -3.84 8.24
N GLN A 81 9.14 -2.54 8.46
CA GLN A 81 9.27 -1.97 9.81
C GLN A 81 8.29 -0.81 9.99
N THR A 82 7.95 -0.52 11.23
CA THR A 82 7.17 0.67 11.60
C THR A 82 8.06 1.91 11.59
N LEU A 83 7.44 3.08 11.60
CA LEU A 83 8.17 4.36 11.71
C LEU A 83 8.89 4.49 13.05
N LYS A 84 8.26 4.04 14.16
CA LYS A 84 8.85 4.04 15.50
C LYS A 84 10.20 3.32 15.55
N ARG A 85 10.37 2.24 14.78
CA ARG A 85 11.65 1.51 14.71
C ARG A 85 12.73 2.23 13.91
N GLN A 86 12.37 3.20 13.07
CA GLN A 86 13.32 4.08 12.38
C GLN A 86 13.86 5.18 13.27
N LEU A 87 13.07 5.60 14.26
CA LEU A 87 13.44 6.60 15.25
C LEU A 87 12.93 6.21 16.65
N PRO A 88 13.63 5.30 17.36
CA PRO A 88 13.18 4.78 18.65
C PRO A 88 12.96 5.85 19.72
N SER A 89 13.65 6.99 19.63
CA SER A 89 13.52 8.14 20.53
C SER A 89 12.23 8.95 20.34
N ALA A 90 11.53 8.82 19.21
CA ALA A 90 10.32 9.60 18.93
C ALA A 90 9.16 9.21 19.86
N ALA A 91 8.38 10.19 20.32
CA ALA A 91 7.21 9.97 21.18
C ALA A 91 5.97 9.54 20.36
N ILE A 92 6.11 8.47 19.57
CA ILE A 92 5.06 7.88 18.72
C ILE A 92 4.85 6.41 19.06
N SER A 93 3.66 5.87 18.74
CA SER A 93 3.32 4.47 18.95
C SER A 93 4.07 3.55 17.98
N ASP A 94 4.37 2.32 18.41
CA ASP A 94 4.92 1.28 17.51
C ASP A 94 3.78 0.65 16.69
N SER A 95 3.26 1.41 15.74
CA SER A 95 2.12 1.06 14.89
C SER A 95 2.41 1.37 13.42
N PHE A 96 1.74 0.65 12.53
CA PHE A 96 1.69 0.99 11.10
C PHE A 96 0.64 2.06 10.78
N GLN A 97 -0.29 2.32 11.70
CA GLN A 97 -1.35 3.31 11.52
C GLN A 97 -0.92 4.64 12.11
N TYR A 98 -1.10 5.69 11.31
CA TYR A 98 -1.07 7.06 11.76
C TYR A 98 -2.44 7.42 12.33
N GLU A 99 -2.46 7.87 13.59
CA GLU A 99 -3.67 8.31 14.29
C GLU A 99 -3.70 9.84 14.29
N LEU A 100 -4.76 10.41 13.74
CA LEU A 100 -4.99 11.85 13.79
C LEU A 100 -5.40 12.23 15.22
N LYS A 101 -4.57 13.00 15.92
CA LYS A 101 -4.89 13.50 17.27
C LYS A 101 -6.06 14.47 17.23
N GLY A 102 -7.02 14.32 18.14
CA GLY A 102 -8.13 15.25 18.30
C GLY A 102 -9.20 15.18 17.20
N VAL A 103 -9.24 14.08 16.44
CA VAL A 103 -10.22 13.89 15.34
C VAL A 103 -11.22 12.78 15.68
N SER A 104 -10.92 11.92 16.65
CA SER A 104 -11.83 10.87 17.12
C SER A 104 -12.99 11.48 17.92
N ASP A 105 -14.22 11.16 17.52
CA ASP A 105 -15.49 11.50 18.19
C ASP A 105 -15.97 12.97 18.14
N GLU A 106 -15.31 13.85 17.37
CA GLU A 106 -15.72 15.25 17.23
C GLU A 106 -16.41 15.56 15.89
N LYS A 107 -17.38 16.49 15.91
CA LYS A 107 -18.01 17.07 14.71
C LYS A 107 -17.08 18.07 14.04
N TYR A 108 -17.09 18.13 12.71
CA TYR A 108 -16.23 19.06 11.97
C TYR A 108 -16.42 20.53 12.38
N GLY A 109 -17.66 20.97 12.63
CA GLY A 109 -17.95 22.33 13.09
C GLY A 109 -17.26 22.66 14.41
N ASN A 110 -17.29 21.76 15.38
CA ASN A 110 -16.61 21.93 16.66
C ASN A 110 -15.09 21.98 16.48
N TYR A 111 -14.57 21.10 15.61
CA TYR A 111 -13.14 21.02 15.31
C TYR A 111 -12.57 22.30 14.70
N ILE A 112 -13.32 22.99 13.83
CA ILE A 112 -12.91 24.31 13.30
C ILE A 112 -13.28 25.47 14.25
N GLY A 113 -13.87 25.17 15.41
CA GLY A 113 -14.33 26.17 16.37
C GLY A 113 -15.46 27.04 15.82
N TYR A 114 -16.36 26.47 15.01
CA TYR A 114 -17.42 27.21 14.30
C TYR A 114 -18.24 28.10 15.24
N ASP A 115 -18.64 27.58 16.40
CA ASP A 115 -19.44 28.32 17.40
C ASP A 115 -18.66 29.44 18.12
N SER A 116 -17.33 29.51 17.93
CA SER A 116 -16.47 30.54 18.49
C SER A 116 -16.04 31.60 17.47
N LEU A 117 -16.51 31.48 16.22
CA LEU A 117 -16.24 32.44 15.16
C LEU A 117 -17.04 33.73 15.39
N ASP A 118 -16.49 34.85 14.96
CA ASP A 118 -17.28 36.08 14.83
C ASP A 118 -18.26 35.98 13.66
N GLU A 119 -19.25 36.87 13.60
CA GLU A 119 -20.33 36.85 12.60
C GLU A 119 -19.79 36.80 11.16
N ALA A 120 -18.70 37.52 10.88
CA ALA A 120 -18.11 37.55 9.54
C ALA A 120 -17.47 36.21 9.16
N ASN A 121 -16.71 35.60 10.06
CA ASN A 121 -16.09 34.30 9.85
C ASN A 121 -17.12 33.17 9.86
N GLU A 122 -18.18 33.28 10.66
CA GLU A 122 -19.30 32.34 10.66
C GLU A 122 -20.02 32.37 9.29
N ALA A 123 -20.33 33.56 8.78
CA ALA A 123 -20.94 33.72 7.46
C ALA A 123 -20.05 33.14 6.35
N LEU A 124 -18.72 33.39 6.41
CA LEU A 124 -17.78 32.81 5.45
C LEU A 124 -17.73 31.27 5.56
N ALA A 125 -17.68 30.73 6.77
CA ALA A 125 -17.68 29.29 6.99
C ALA A 125 -18.99 28.65 6.49
N GLY A 126 -20.14 29.29 6.69
CA GLY A 126 -21.44 28.87 6.16
C GLY A 126 -21.56 28.95 4.63
N LEU A 127 -20.74 29.75 3.96
CA LEU A 127 -20.60 29.74 2.49
C LEU A 127 -19.73 28.57 1.99
N LEU A 128 -18.73 28.17 2.77
CA LEU A 128 -17.76 27.13 2.39
C LEU A 128 -18.20 25.71 2.76
N PHE A 129 -18.99 25.58 3.83
CA PHE A 129 -19.42 24.30 4.38
C PHE A 129 -20.93 24.30 4.61
N SER A 130 -21.60 23.25 4.14
CA SER A 130 -23.01 23.04 4.47
C SER A 130 -23.17 22.66 5.95
N ARG A 131 -24.38 22.84 6.51
CA ARG A 131 -24.68 22.36 7.87
C ARG A 131 -24.42 20.87 8.04
N GLU A 132 -24.77 20.07 7.04
CA GLU A 132 -24.49 18.62 7.02
C GLU A 132 -22.98 18.33 7.12
N GLN A 133 -22.15 19.11 6.43
CA GLN A 133 -20.69 18.98 6.51
C GLN A 133 -20.14 19.39 7.89
N LEU A 134 -20.69 20.43 8.50
CA LEU A 134 -20.32 20.86 9.86
C LEU A 134 -20.75 19.82 10.92
N ASP A 135 -21.89 19.16 10.71
CA ASP A 135 -22.41 18.11 11.60
C ASP A 135 -21.76 16.74 11.39
N THR A 136 -20.92 16.58 10.36
CA THR A 136 -20.25 15.32 10.05
C THR A 136 -19.25 14.97 11.15
N LYS A 137 -19.35 13.75 11.69
CA LYS A 137 -18.33 13.19 12.59
C LYS A 137 -17.08 12.83 11.80
N MET A 138 -15.91 13.14 12.34
CA MET A 138 -14.65 12.94 11.62
C MET A 138 -14.03 11.53 11.80
N ASP A 139 -14.58 10.73 12.70
CA ASP A 139 -14.20 9.34 13.03
C ASP A 139 -14.52 8.32 11.91
N ILE A 140 -15.52 8.60 11.06
CA ILE A 140 -15.90 7.78 9.90
C ILE A 140 -15.10 8.12 8.62
N GLY A 141 -14.10 8.99 8.74
CA GLY A 141 -13.35 9.52 7.62
C GLY A 141 -14.12 10.54 6.79
N PHE A 142 -13.45 11.20 5.84
CA PHE A 142 -14.03 12.35 5.12
C PHE A 142 -15.02 11.93 4.03
N VAL A 143 -15.99 11.06 4.35
CA VAL A 143 -16.94 10.34 3.49
C VAL A 143 -17.34 11.11 2.22
N GLY A 144 -16.49 11.05 1.19
CA GLY A 144 -16.72 11.76 -0.08
C GLY A 144 -16.67 13.30 -0.04
N ASN A 145 -16.13 13.92 1.03
CA ASN A 145 -15.96 15.37 1.22
C ASN A 145 -14.47 15.78 1.25
N PRO A 146 -13.81 15.98 0.09
CA PRO A 146 -12.41 16.36 0.02
C PRO A 146 -12.07 17.70 0.69
N ASN A 147 -13.02 18.64 0.74
CA ASN A 147 -12.89 19.94 1.40
C ASN A 147 -12.62 19.79 2.91
N ILE A 148 -13.40 18.97 3.62
CA ILE A 148 -13.17 18.65 5.04
C ILE A 148 -11.78 18.00 5.21
N GLY A 149 -11.48 17.00 4.38
CA GLY A 149 -10.21 16.28 4.44
C GLY A 149 -8.99 17.18 4.25
N SER A 150 -9.10 18.22 3.43
CA SER A 150 -8.01 19.17 3.22
C SER A 150 -7.64 19.99 4.47
N VAL A 151 -8.61 20.27 5.34
CA VAL A 151 -8.39 21.02 6.60
C VAL A 151 -7.83 20.10 7.67
N VAL A 152 -8.46 18.94 7.88
CA VAL A 152 -8.09 18.01 8.95
C VAL A 152 -6.71 17.38 8.69
N LEU A 153 -6.44 16.93 7.46
CA LEU A 153 -5.16 16.32 7.15
C LEU A 153 -3.99 17.32 7.19
N ASN A 154 -4.24 18.64 7.22
CA ASN A 154 -3.15 19.63 7.23
C ASN A 154 -2.40 19.62 8.57
N GLN A 155 -3.06 19.19 9.66
CA GLN A 155 -2.42 18.93 10.95
C GLN A 155 -1.30 17.90 10.88
N PHE A 156 -1.29 17.04 9.86
CA PHE A 156 -0.23 16.05 9.64
C PHE A 156 1.15 16.68 9.68
N ARG A 157 1.32 17.91 9.17
CA ARG A 157 2.61 18.62 9.17
C ARG A 157 3.18 18.83 10.58
N GLU A 158 2.31 19.06 11.57
CA GLU A 158 2.73 19.36 12.94
C GLU A 158 2.77 18.11 13.83
N SER A 159 2.38 16.96 13.29
CA SER A 159 2.37 15.68 14.02
C SER A 159 3.77 15.20 14.39
N GLU A 160 3.86 14.49 15.51
CA GLU A 160 5.11 13.87 15.95
C GLU A 160 5.55 12.77 14.98
N GLU A 161 4.61 12.11 14.32
CA GLU A 161 4.86 11.11 13.28
C GLU A 161 5.48 11.74 12.04
N PHE A 162 4.99 12.89 11.57
CA PHE A 162 5.63 13.57 10.45
C PHE A 162 7.02 14.09 10.81
N LYS A 163 7.19 14.68 12.01
CA LYS A 163 8.52 15.07 12.51
C LYS A 163 9.46 13.88 12.62
N ALA A 164 8.97 12.73 13.08
CA ALA A 164 9.74 11.49 13.15
C ALA A 164 10.12 10.96 11.77
N PHE A 165 9.19 11.00 10.81
CA PHE A 165 9.46 10.70 9.40
C PHE A 165 10.60 11.59 8.88
N VAL A 166 10.45 12.91 8.99
CA VAL A 166 11.47 13.87 8.52
C VAL A 166 12.81 13.60 9.18
N SER A 167 12.84 13.48 10.50
CA SER A 167 14.08 13.28 11.28
C SER A 167 14.75 11.94 10.98
N SER A 168 13.97 10.92 10.61
CA SER A 168 14.49 9.60 10.25
C SER A 168 14.94 9.51 8.81
N TYR A 169 14.49 10.40 7.92
CA TYR A 169 14.71 10.34 6.48
C TYR A 169 16.17 10.61 6.12
N LYS A 170 16.69 9.87 5.13
CA LYS A 170 18.03 10.05 4.57
C LYS A 170 17.96 10.30 3.08
N LYS A 171 18.92 11.01 2.52
CA LYS A 171 19.01 11.36 1.09
C LYS A 171 18.73 10.21 0.11
N GLU A 172 19.17 9.00 0.44
CA GLU A 172 19.02 7.81 -0.40
C GLU A 172 17.61 7.21 -0.36
N ASP A 173 16.86 7.50 0.71
CA ASP A 173 15.51 7.01 0.90
C ASP A 173 14.56 7.53 -0.19
N LYS A 174 13.37 6.95 -0.22
CA LYS A 174 12.35 7.19 -1.24
C LYS A 174 11.01 7.34 -0.56
N VAL A 175 10.12 8.08 -1.20
CA VAL A 175 8.73 8.18 -0.78
C VAL A 175 7.84 7.65 -1.88
N PHE A 176 6.83 6.88 -1.51
CA PHE A 176 5.75 6.53 -2.42
C PHE A 176 4.40 6.78 -1.76
N ILE A 177 3.48 7.38 -2.51
CA ILE A 177 2.14 7.72 -2.01
C ILE A 177 1.10 6.88 -2.75
N VAL A 178 0.21 6.23 -2.00
CA VAL A 178 -0.90 5.44 -2.53
C VAL A 178 -2.20 6.08 -2.12
N SER A 179 -3.05 6.39 -3.10
CA SER A 179 -4.36 6.99 -2.87
C SER A 179 -5.38 6.55 -3.92
N SER A 180 -6.66 6.62 -3.58
CA SER A 180 -7.74 6.66 -4.57
C SER A 180 -8.16 8.10 -4.86
N ILE A 181 -8.48 8.39 -6.12
CA ILE A 181 -8.88 9.74 -6.55
C ILE A 181 -10.37 10.03 -6.38
N PHE A 182 -11.17 8.98 -6.16
CA PHE A 182 -12.63 9.05 -6.07
C PHE A 182 -13.15 9.03 -4.62
N GLY A 183 -12.29 8.70 -3.65
CA GLY A 183 -12.62 8.74 -2.23
C GLY A 183 -12.23 10.08 -1.60
N GLY A 184 -12.92 10.50 -0.53
CA GLY A 184 -12.67 11.78 0.14
C GLY A 184 -11.27 11.89 0.76
N THR A 185 -10.86 10.88 1.54
CA THR A 185 -9.54 10.86 2.20
C THR A 185 -8.38 10.75 1.23
N GLY A 186 -8.46 9.85 0.25
CA GLY A 186 -7.40 9.66 -0.74
C GLY A 186 -7.19 10.91 -1.61
N ALA A 187 -8.30 11.47 -2.14
CA ALA A 187 -8.25 12.61 -3.06
C ALA A 187 -7.66 13.86 -2.41
N SER A 188 -8.01 14.13 -1.14
CA SER A 188 -7.53 15.30 -0.38
C SER A 188 -6.15 15.09 0.24
N GLY A 189 -5.88 13.89 0.76
CA GLY A 189 -4.63 13.61 1.48
C GLY A 189 -3.40 13.57 0.61
N PHE A 190 -3.50 13.04 -0.61
CA PHE A 190 -2.33 12.89 -1.48
C PHE A 190 -1.66 14.25 -1.80
N PRO A 191 -2.36 15.25 -2.34
CA PRO A 191 -1.76 16.58 -2.57
C PRO A 191 -1.15 17.20 -1.31
N LEU A 192 -1.80 16.99 -0.18
CA LEU A 192 -1.40 17.61 1.07
C LEU A 192 -0.13 17.00 1.64
N ILE A 193 0.00 15.67 1.63
CA ILE A 193 1.24 14.99 2.01
C ILE A 193 2.38 15.46 1.10
N LEU A 194 2.16 15.52 -0.22
CA LEU A 194 3.18 16.00 -1.15
C LEU A 194 3.58 17.46 -0.83
N LYS A 195 2.59 18.34 -0.61
CA LYS A 195 2.82 19.74 -0.25
C LYS A 195 3.61 19.85 1.06
N ASN A 196 3.28 19.04 2.06
CA ASN A 196 3.96 19.06 3.36
C ASN A 196 5.40 18.57 3.26
N ILE A 197 5.67 17.53 2.46
CA ILE A 197 7.03 17.05 2.21
C ILE A 197 7.86 18.10 1.45
N ARG A 198 7.34 18.63 0.35
CA ARG A 198 8.05 19.61 -0.49
C ARG A 198 8.22 20.97 0.19
N GLY A 199 7.27 21.36 1.02
CA GLY A 199 7.22 22.64 1.73
C GLY A 199 7.82 22.62 3.14
N TYR A 200 8.41 21.51 3.58
CA TYR A 200 8.97 21.42 4.92
C TYR A 200 10.19 22.34 5.10
N GLY A 201 10.11 23.28 6.05
CA GLY A 201 11.17 24.23 6.37
C GLY A 201 12.18 23.70 7.39
N GLY A 202 13.36 24.32 7.51
CA GLY A 202 14.40 23.97 8.47
C GLY A 202 15.75 23.58 7.82
N SER A 203 16.83 23.61 8.59
CA SER A 203 18.18 23.21 8.16
C SER A 203 18.27 21.73 7.79
N ASP A 204 17.54 20.88 8.51
CA ASP A 204 17.58 19.42 8.38
C ASP A 204 16.60 18.90 7.32
N ALA A 205 15.83 19.81 6.71
CA ALA A 205 14.72 19.50 5.81
C ALA A 205 15.15 19.25 4.35
N LYS A 206 16.42 19.48 4.00
CA LYS A 206 16.88 19.45 2.60
C LYS A 206 16.62 18.09 1.94
N ASP A 207 17.04 17.01 2.60
CA ASP A 207 16.94 15.66 2.05
C ASP A 207 15.48 15.23 1.83
N VAL A 208 14.58 15.60 2.74
CA VAL A 208 13.15 15.32 2.64
C VAL A 208 12.50 16.14 1.52
N ARG A 209 12.82 17.43 1.43
CA ARG A 209 12.26 18.31 0.39
C ARG A 209 12.65 17.83 -1.01
N GLU A 210 13.88 17.37 -1.17
CA GLU A 210 14.45 16.85 -2.42
C GLU A 210 14.19 15.35 -2.63
N ALA A 211 13.38 14.72 -1.75
CA ALA A 211 13.06 13.30 -1.83
C ALA A 211 12.57 12.88 -3.22
N ARG A 212 12.94 11.67 -3.63
CA ARG A 212 12.35 11.06 -4.82
C ARG A 212 10.96 10.53 -4.45
N ILE A 213 9.93 11.12 -5.04
CA ILE A 213 8.53 10.82 -4.71
C ILE A 213 7.81 10.23 -5.93
N GLY A 214 7.35 9.01 -5.77
CA GLY A 214 6.39 8.38 -6.67
C GLY A 214 4.98 8.38 -6.07
N ALA A 215 3.96 8.21 -6.89
CA ALA A 215 2.61 8.01 -6.40
C ALA A 215 1.74 7.18 -7.34
N VAL A 216 0.75 6.48 -6.79
CA VAL A 216 -0.34 5.86 -7.55
C VAL A 216 -1.68 6.46 -7.15
N SER A 217 -2.45 6.83 -8.17
CA SER A 217 -3.79 7.39 -8.06
C SER A 217 -4.78 6.43 -8.69
N VAL A 218 -5.51 5.69 -7.85
CA VAL A 218 -6.44 4.64 -8.28
C VAL A 218 -7.81 5.25 -8.57
N GLN A 219 -8.30 5.04 -9.80
CA GLN A 219 -9.65 5.42 -10.25
C GLN A 219 -10.73 4.48 -9.68
N PRO A 220 -12.03 4.83 -9.75
CA PRO A 220 -13.10 3.96 -9.27
C PRO A 220 -12.99 2.55 -9.87
N TYR A 221 -12.93 1.53 -9.01
CA TYR A 221 -12.83 0.12 -9.41
C TYR A 221 -13.87 -0.77 -8.69
N PHE A 222 -14.74 -0.16 -7.91
CA PHE A 222 -15.86 -0.80 -7.26
C PHE A 222 -17.02 0.18 -7.13
N ASP A 223 -18.22 -0.38 -7.03
CA ASP A 223 -19.44 0.35 -6.74
C ASP A 223 -20.01 -0.14 -5.41
N VAL A 224 -20.72 0.73 -4.68
CA VAL A 224 -21.38 0.41 -3.42
C VAL A 224 -22.90 0.37 -3.61
N TYR A 225 -23.55 -0.69 -3.14
CA TYR A 225 -24.99 -0.88 -3.24
C TYR A 225 -25.60 -1.14 -1.86
N SER A 226 -26.77 -0.54 -1.61
CA SER A 226 -27.56 -0.79 -0.40
C SER A 226 -28.96 -1.18 -0.81
N ALA A 227 -29.50 -2.25 -0.22
CA ALA A 227 -30.92 -2.52 -0.29
C ALA A 227 -31.65 -1.59 0.69
N GLY A 228 -32.14 -0.43 0.23
CA GLY A 228 -33.13 0.36 0.97
C GLY A 228 -32.70 1.68 1.62
N ALA A 229 -31.45 2.15 1.52
CA ALA A 229 -31.07 3.48 2.02
C ALA A 229 -31.50 4.59 1.04
N GLN A 230 -32.42 5.46 1.48
CA GLN A 230 -32.90 6.65 0.74
C GLN A 230 -31.92 7.83 0.82
N ASP A 231 -31.07 7.90 1.85
CA ASP A 231 -29.98 8.88 1.99
C ASP A 231 -28.63 8.17 2.03
N LYS A 232 -27.85 8.28 0.95
CA LYS A 232 -26.49 7.73 0.88
C LYS A 232 -25.47 8.86 0.83
N ALA A 233 -24.58 8.90 1.83
CA ALA A 233 -23.41 9.77 1.84
C ALA A 233 -22.41 9.43 0.71
N ILE A 234 -22.42 8.19 0.20
CA ILE A 234 -21.60 7.75 -0.94
C ILE A 234 -22.50 7.34 -2.09
N ASP A 235 -22.35 8.03 -3.22
CA ASP A 235 -23.07 7.75 -4.47
C ASP A 235 -22.08 7.43 -5.61
N ASN A 236 -22.25 6.23 -6.19
CA ASN A 236 -21.47 5.74 -7.33
C ASN A 236 -21.53 6.68 -8.54
N ALA A 237 -22.66 7.37 -8.75
CA ALA A 237 -22.82 8.32 -9.85
C ALA A 237 -21.88 9.53 -9.71
N THR A 238 -21.55 9.91 -8.47
CA THR A 238 -20.64 11.04 -8.20
C THR A 238 -19.15 10.67 -8.32
N PHE A 239 -18.80 9.39 -8.38
CA PHE A 239 -17.39 8.97 -8.44
C PHE A 239 -16.66 9.53 -9.66
N ILE A 240 -17.30 9.56 -10.83
CA ILE A 240 -16.69 10.09 -12.05
C ILE A 240 -16.54 11.62 -11.97
N SER A 241 -17.55 12.34 -11.50
CA SER A 241 -17.47 13.80 -11.38
C SER A 241 -16.42 14.22 -10.36
N LYS A 242 -16.37 13.57 -9.19
CA LYS A 242 -15.32 13.77 -8.17
C LYS A 242 -13.93 13.48 -8.73
N THR A 243 -13.78 12.39 -9.48
CA THR A 243 -12.51 12.04 -10.13
C THR A 243 -12.06 13.12 -11.11
N LYS A 244 -12.97 13.63 -11.97
CA LYS A 244 -12.66 14.72 -12.92
C LYS A 244 -12.21 15.99 -12.20
N ALA A 245 -12.92 16.39 -11.15
CA ALA A 245 -12.57 17.57 -10.36
C ALA A 245 -11.19 17.42 -9.68
N ALA A 246 -10.92 16.26 -9.07
CA ALA A 246 -9.64 15.96 -8.45
C ALA A 246 -8.49 15.91 -9.46
N LEU A 247 -8.70 15.33 -10.66
CA LEU A 247 -7.69 15.35 -11.73
C LEU A 247 -7.33 16.76 -12.17
N GLY A 248 -8.32 17.65 -12.30
CA GLY A 248 -8.07 19.07 -12.60
C GLY A 248 -7.20 19.75 -11.54
N TYR A 249 -7.47 19.47 -10.26
CA TYR A 249 -6.63 19.95 -9.16
C TYR A 249 -5.22 19.34 -9.19
N TYR A 250 -5.09 18.04 -9.50
CA TYR A 250 -3.81 17.32 -9.53
C TYR A 250 -2.90 17.81 -10.65
N GLN A 251 -3.49 18.10 -11.82
CA GLN A 251 -2.76 18.69 -12.94
C GLN A 251 -2.08 20.01 -12.54
N ASN A 252 -2.75 20.83 -11.74
CA ASN A 252 -2.23 22.14 -11.34
C ASN A 252 -1.30 22.06 -10.11
N SER A 253 -1.57 21.14 -9.19
CA SER A 253 -0.90 21.11 -7.88
C SER A 253 0.24 20.09 -7.78
N LEU A 254 0.21 19.01 -8.58
CA LEU A 254 1.15 17.90 -8.50
C LEU A 254 2.00 17.77 -9.78
N SER A 255 1.32 17.82 -10.92
CA SER A 255 1.86 17.50 -12.25
C SER A 255 1.95 18.72 -13.15
N ASN A 256 2.07 19.90 -12.54
CA ASN A 256 2.17 21.17 -13.25
C ASN A 256 3.33 21.10 -14.26
N LYS A 257 3.10 21.52 -15.52
CA LYS A 257 4.14 21.44 -16.57
C LYS A 257 5.36 22.31 -16.25
N GLU A 258 5.14 23.42 -15.58
CA GLU A 258 6.18 24.37 -15.22
C GLU A 258 6.91 23.89 -13.94
N TYR A 259 6.17 23.52 -12.89
CA TYR A 259 6.71 23.11 -11.59
C TYR A 259 6.25 21.70 -11.16
N PRO A 260 6.61 20.62 -11.87
CA PRO A 260 6.20 19.27 -11.49
C PRO A 260 6.80 18.90 -10.12
N LYS A 261 5.97 18.40 -9.20
CA LYS A 261 6.37 18.09 -7.81
C LYS A 261 6.67 16.61 -7.58
N LEU A 262 6.22 15.74 -8.49
CA LEU A 262 6.37 14.28 -8.43
C LEU A 262 7.38 13.78 -9.46
N ASN A 263 8.15 12.76 -9.09
CA ASN A 263 9.09 12.10 -10.00
C ASN A 263 8.40 11.01 -10.82
N ALA A 264 7.39 10.35 -10.26
CA ALA A 264 6.56 9.37 -10.96
C ALA A 264 5.10 9.44 -10.50
N LEU A 265 4.17 9.32 -11.43
CA LEU A 265 2.75 9.23 -11.14
C LEU A 265 2.10 8.15 -12.01
N TYR A 266 1.46 7.19 -11.33
CA TYR A 266 0.79 6.06 -11.94
C TYR A 266 -0.72 6.24 -11.84
N TYR A 267 -1.43 6.13 -12.97
CA TYR A 267 -2.88 6.10 -13.00
C TYR A 267 -3.34 4.68 -13.29
N ILE A 268 -4.07 4.09 -12.34
CA ILE A 268 -4.65 2.76 -12.50
C ILE A 268 -6.16 2.92 -12.54
N ALA A 269 -6.76 2.34 -13.57
CA ALA A 269 -8.20 2.36 -13.80
C ALA A 269 -8.69 0.97 -14.18
N GLU A 270 -9.96 0.71 -13.87
CA GLU A 270 -10.69 -0.45 -14.34
C GLU A 270 -12.10 0.00 -14.72
N SER A 271 -12.54 -0.48 -15.87
CA SER A 271 -13.89 -0.35 -16.40
C SER A 271 -14.93 -1.17 -15.62
N TYR A 272 -14.57 -2.38 -15.20
CA TYR A 272 -15.40 -3.26 -14.39
C TYR A 272 -15.41 -2.85 -12.91
N ARG A 273 -16.57 -2.45 -12.42
CA ARG A 273 -16.75 -2.07 -11.02
C ARG A 273 -17.38 -3.21 -10.24
N SER A 274 -16.58 -3.81 -9.36
CA SER A 274 -17.07 -4.87 -8.48
C SER A 274 -18.16 -4.33 -7.55
N PRO A 275 -19.32 -4.99 -7.44
CA PRO A 275 -20.35 -4.58 -6.50
C PRO A 275 -19.93 -4.93 -5.07
N ASN A 276 -20.00 -3.96 -4.16
CA ASN A 276 -19.76 -4.16 -2.74
C ASN A 276 -20.95 -3.66 -1.93
N GLU A 277 -21.09 -4.19 -0.72
CA GLU A 277 -22.10 -3.72 0.22
C GLU A 277 -21.77 -2.29 0.67
N TYR A 278 -22.80 -1.45 0.73
CA TYR A 278 -22.68 -0.08 1.19
C TYR A 278 -22.45 -0.06 2.70
N ASP A 279 -21.28 0.41 3.10
CA ASP A 279 -20.96 0.73 4.48
C ASP A 279 -20.26 2.10 4.51
N PRO A 280 -20.93 3.16 5.02
CA PRO A 280 -20.35 4.49 5.11
C PRO A 280 -19.35 4.63 6.27
N GLY A 281 -19.17 3.59 7.10
CA GLY A 281 -18.26 3.60 8.24
C GLY A 281 -18.85 3.07 9.56
N ALA A 282 -19.99 2.37 9.53
CA ALA A 282 -20.69 1.92 10.75
C ALA A 282 -20.35 0.47 11.14
N GLY A 283 -19.93 -0.38 10.18
CA GLY A 283 -19.57 -1.78 10.42
C GLY A 283 -18.17 -2.16 9.93
N GLY A 284 -17.47 -1.21 9.31
CA GLY A 284 -16.18 -1.39 8.65
C GLY A 284 -16.30 -2.14 7.31
N GLN A 285 -16.05 -1.43 6.21
CA GLN A 285 -15.94 -2.01 4.88
C GLN A 285 -14.86 -3.10 4.84
N GLN A 286 -15.22 -4.29 4.34
CA GLN A 286 -14.29 -5.41 4.15
C GLN A 286 -14.48 -5.98 2.74
N ASN A 287 -13.90 -5.30 1.76
CA ASN A 287 -14.09 -5.68 0.38
C ASN A 287 -13.25 -6.91 0.00
N ASP A 288 -13.73 -7.65 -1.00
CA ASP A 288 -12.95 -8.73 -1.61
C ASP A 288 -11.69 -8.19 -2.27
N ALA A 289 -10.66 -9.04 -2.34
CA ALA A 289 -9.41 -8.68 -2.99
C ALA A 289 -9.64 -8.41 -4.49
N HIS A 290 -9.23 -7.22 -4.94
CA HIS A 290 -9.37 -6.81 -6.32
C HIS A 290 -8.01 -6.76 -7.02
N TYR A 291 -7.95 -7.19 -8.29
CA TYR A 291 -6.68 -7.23 -9.03
C TYR A 291 -6.05 -5.83 -9.20
N VAL A 292 -6.88 -4.78 -9.28
CA VAL A 292 -6.44 -3.36 -9.29
C VAL A 292 -5.55 -3.04 -8.08
N GLU A 293 -5.80 -3.62 -6.91
CA GLU A 293 -4.95 -3.44 -5.72
C GLU A 293 -3.55 -4.01 -5.96
N MET A 294 -3.46 -5.19 -6.60
CA MET A 294 -2.20 -5.84 -6.95
C MET A 294 -1.43 -5.05 -8.01
N ILE A 295 -2.10 -4.59 -9.06
CA ILE A 295 -1.47 -3.77 -10.10
C ILE A 295 -0.98 -2.43 -9.54
N SER A 296 -1.77 -1.81 -8.67
CA SER A 296 -1.34 -0.60 -7.95
C SER A 296 -0.12 -0.89 -7.08
N ALA A 297 -0.03 -2.06 -6.44
CA ALA A 297 1.18 -2.46 -5.72
C ALA A 297 2.39 -2.70 -6.65
N LEU A 298 2.18 -3.19 -7.87
CA LEU A 298 3.26 -3.32 -8.87
C LEU A 298 3.82 -1.97 -9.32
N SER A 299 3.03 -0.88 -9.27
CA SER A 299 3.56 0.46 -9.52
C SER A 299 4.67 0.87 -8.53
N ILE A 300 4.59 0.40 -7.28
CA ILE A 300 5.61 0.61 -6.25
C ILE A 300 6.90 -0.12 -6.62
N VAL A 301 6.75 -1.34 -7.16
CA VAL A 301 7.87 -2.16 -7.65
C VAL A 301 8.55 -1.46 -8.84
N ASP A 302 7.76 -1.02 -9.81
CA ASP A 302 8.25 -0.28 -10.99
C ASP A 302 8.94 1.04 -10.59
N PHE A 303 8.39 1.77 -9.63
CA PHE A 303 9.00 2.99 -9.11
C PHE A 303 10.37 2.71 -8.48
N CYS A 304 10.48 1.66 -7.65
CA CYS A 304 11.74 1.29 -7.01
C CYS A 304 12.82 0.92 -8.03
N GLU A 305 12.43 0.27 -9.13
CA GLU A 305 13.30 -0.09 -10.25
C GLU A 305 13.94 1.14 -10.90
N HIS A 306 13.15 2.18 -11.16
CA HIS A 306 13.60 3.36 -11.92
C HIS A 306 14.01 4.54 -11.06
N THR A 307 14.02 4.41 -9.74
CA THR A 307 14.30 5.54 -8.84
C THR A 307 15.67 6.17 -9.08
N SER A 308 16.65 5.40 -9.55
CA SER A 308 18.00 5.92 -9.85
C SER A 308 18.01 6.95 -11.00
N GLU A 309 17.00 6.93 -11.86
CA GLU A 309 16.82 7.87 -12.97
C GLU A 309 16.09 9.15 -12.54
N MET A 310 15.63 9.22 -11.28
CA MET A 310 14.79 10.30 -10.77
C MET A 310 15.61 11.31 -9.99
N GLU A 311 15.43 12.58 -10.32
CA GLU A 311 16.11 13.71 -9.68
C GLU A 311 15.15 14.87 -9.41
N CYS A 312 15.54 15.71 -8.46
CA CYS A 312 14.90 16.98 -8.20
C CYS A 312 15.91 18.14 -8.35
N THR A 313 15.40 19.31 -8.71
CA THR A 313 16.16 20.56 -8.76
C THR A 313 15.40 21.69 -8.14
N VAL A 314 16.10 22.74 -7.73
CA VAL A 314 15.50 23.97 -7.24
C VAL A 314 15.38 24.97 -8.39
N ARG A 315 14.19 25.55 -8.60
CA ARG A 315 13.97 26.70 -9.47
C ARG A 315 13.03 27.67 -8.75
N ASP A 316 13.41 28.95 -8.69
CA ASP A 316 12.64 30.00 -8.01
C ASP A 316 12.30 29.66 -6.54
N GLY A 317 13.27 29.06 -5.83
CA GLY A 317 13.09 28.62 -4.45
C GLY A 317 12.18 27.39 -4.28
N GLN A 318 11.67 26.81 -5.36
CA GLN A 318 10.80 25.65 -5.34
C GLN A 318 11.51 24.38 -5.81
N ILE A 319 11.22 23.26 -5.15
CA ILE A 319 11.64 21.93 -5.64
C ILE A 319 10.80 21.53 -6.84
N ILE A 320 11.47 21.03 -7.87
CA ILE A 320 10.91 20.55 -9.14
C ILE A 320 11.50 19.18 -9.46
N ALA A 321 10.67 18.22 -9.84
CA ALA A 321 11.10 16.93 -10.36
C ALA A 321 11.58 17.05 -11.82
N ARG A 322 12.76 16.52 -12.13
CA ARG A 322 13.25 16.44 -13.51
C ARG A 322 12.60 15.27 -14.24
N ASN A 323 12.15 15.52 -15.48
CA ASN A 323 11.58 14.53 -16.39
C ASN A 323 10.58 13.56 -15.70
N PRO A 324 9.50 14.11 -15.12
CA PRO A 324 8.53 13.29 -14.38
C PRO A 324 7.95 12.19 -15.27
N ARG A 325 7.85 10.99 -14.72
CA ARG A 325 7.29 9.83 -15.42
C ARG A 325 5.79 9.71 -15.12
N TYR A 326 5.00 9.60 -16.18
CA TYR A 326 3.57 9.30 -16.07
C TYR A 326 3.32 7.93 -16.71
N ALA A 327 2.67 7.03 -16.00
CA ALA A 327 2.49 5.66 -16.45
C ALA A 327 1.10 5.12 -16.11
N GLU A 328 0.66 4.17 -16.92
CA GLU A 328 -0.54 3.37 -16.74
C GLU A 328 -0.17 1.89 -16.87
N PHE A 329 -1.12 1.00 -16.58
CA PHE A 329 -0.91 -0.44 -16.70
C PHE A 329 -1.87 -1.03 -17.72
N GLY A 330 -1.32 -1.75 -18.70
CA GLY A 330 -2.08 -2.45 -19.74
C GLY A 330 -1.95 -3.97 -19.64
N LEU A 331 -2.97 -4.66 -20.11
CA LEU A 331 -2.99 -6.11 -20.31
C LEU A 331 -2.84 -6.43 -21.80
N ASN A 332 -2.34 -7.64 -22.12
CA ASN A 332 -2.28 -8.14 -23.50
C ASN A 332 -3.67 -8.51 -24.04
N THR A 333 -4.62 -8.76 -23.14
CA THR A 333 -5.96 -9.28 -23.45
C THR A 333 -7.01 -8.54 -22.63
N SER A 334 -8.27 -8.64 -23.08
CA SER A 334 -9.45 -8.09 -22.39
C SER A 334 -10.27 -9.20 -21.71
N ASN A 335 -9.59 -10.21 -21.17
CA ASN A 335 -10.25 -11.38 -20.60
C ASN A 335 -10.88 -11.06 -19.24
N SER A 336 -12.08 -11.61 -18.98
CA SER A 336 -12.79 -11.46 -17.70
C SER A 336 -12.16 -12.26 -16.55
N ARG A 337 -11.37 -13.29 -16.89
CA ARG A 337 -10.56 -14.06 -15.93
C ARG A 337 -9.10 -13.95 -16.36
N LEU A 338 -8.29 -13.40 -15.46
CA LEU A 338 -6.88 -13.18 -15.71
C LEU A 338 -6.05 -14.38 -15.26
N ASN A 339 -5.09 -14.75 -16.10
CA ASN A 339 -4.03 -15.68 -15.83
C ASN A 339 -2.67 -15.03 -16.19
N PHE A 340 -1.54 -15.70 -15.92
CA PHE A 340 -0.23 -15.08 -16.14
C PHE A 340 0.03 -14.66 -17.59
N THR A 341 -0.55 -15.31 -18.60
CA THR A 341 -0.32 -14.96 -20.01
C THR A 341 -0.99 -13.66 -20.42
N ASP A 342 -2.00 -13.20 -19.67
CA ASP A 342 -2.70 -11.94 -19.94
C ASP A 342 -1.85 -10.71 -19.61
N PHE A 343 -0.78 -10.88 -18.84
CA PHE A 343 0.16 -9.81 -18.50
C PHE A 343 1.30 -9.73 -19.51
N VAL A 344 1.73 -8.50 -19.83
CA VAL A 344 2.94 -8.24 -20.62
C VAL A 344 4.16 -8.93 -20.00
N ASP A 345 5.09 -9.39 -20.84
CA ASP A 345 6.22 -10.22 -20.42
C ASP A 345 7.04 -9.58 -19.30
N ARG A 346 7.28 -8.26 -19.38
CA ARG A 346 8.02 -7.50 -18.38
C ARG A 346 7.37 -7.61 -16.99
N SER A 347 6.07 -7.34 -16.90
CA SER A 347 5.32 -7.41 -15.63
C SER A 347 5.20 -8.85 -15.14
N ARG A 348 4.90 -9.79 -16.03
CA ARG A 348 4.79 -11.22 -15.71
C ARG A 348 6.06 -11.76 -15.08
N GLN A 349 7.23 -11.41 -15.61
CA GLN A 349 8.52 -11.84 -15.07
C GLN A 349 8.78 -11.34 -13.65
N VAL A 350 8.19 -10.22 -13.24
CA VAL A 350 8.36 -9.65 -11.89
C VAL A 350 7.67 -10.50 -10.83
N PHE A 351 6.44 -10.98 -11.08
CA PHE A 351 5.61 -11.57 -10.03
C PHE A 351 5.21 -13.04 -10.27
N ALA A 352 5.19 -13.55 -11.51
CA ALA A 352 4.66 -14.89 -11.78
C ALA A 352 5.44 -15.98 -11.02
N GLN A 353 6.78 -15.99 -11.15
CA GLN A 353 7.60 -16.97 -10.44
C GLN A 353 7.52 -16.83 -8.90
N PRO A 354 7.65 -15.62 -8.30
CA PRO A 354 7.42 -15.42 -6.87
C PRO A 354 6.05 -15.93 -6.38
N LEU A 355 4.96 -15.56 -7.06
CA LEU A 355 3.61 -15.98 -6.68
C LEU A 355 3.43 -17.49 -6.80
N THR A 356 3.97 -18.12 -7.85
CA THR A 356 3.95 -19.60 -7.96
C THR A 356 4.68 -20.25 -6.80
N LYS A 357 5.84 -19.73 -6.38
CA LYS A 357 6.57 -20.26 -5.22
C LYS A 357 5.75 -20.15 -3.93
N LEU A 358 5.11 -19.01 -3.71
CA LEU A 358 4.25 -18.81 -2.53
C LEU A 358 3.02 -19.72 -2.56
N ALA A 359 2.40 -19.90 -3.74
CA ALA A 359 1.27 -20.79 -3.90
C ALA A 359 1.63 -22.25 -3.59
N ILE A 360 2.78 -22.73 -4.10
CA ILE A 360 3.29 -24.07 -3.80
C ILE A 360 3.60 -24.22 -2.30
N LEU A 361 4.24 -23.22 -1.67
CA LEU A 361 4.50 -23.24 -0.24
C LEU A 361 3.18 -23.29 0.56
N SER A 362 2.21 -22.45 0.21
CA SER A 362 0.90 -22.42 0.85
C SER A 362 0.21 -23.78 0.74
N GLN A 363 0.24 -24.40 -0.44
CA GLN A 363 -0.32 -25.73 -0.65
C GLN A 363 0.41 -26.79 0.19
N TYR A 364 1.74 -26.76 0.20
CA TYR A 364 2.55 -27.67 1.01
C TYR A 364 2.20 -27.55 2.50
N LEU A 365 2.12 -26.32 3.04
CA LEU A 365 1.79 -26.08 4.44
C LEU A 365 0.37 -26.54 4.77
N LYS A 366 -0.62 -26.30 3.90
CA LYS A 366 -2.01 -26.76 4.09
C LYS A 366 -2.11 -28.29 4.11
N THR A 367 -1.38 -28.96 3.21
CA THR A 367 -1.37 -30.42 3.17
C THR A 367 -0.60 -31.01 4.36
N ALA A 368 0.52 -30.39 4.73
CA ALA A 368 1.32 -30.81 5.89
C ALA A 368 0.62 -30.53 7.24
N SER A 369 -0.21 -29.48 7.33
CA SER A 369 -1.01 -29.20 8.52
C SER A 369 -2.22 -30.13 8.65
N ASN A 370 -2.79 -30.57 7.53
CA ASN A 370 -3.93 -31.50 7.50
C ASN A 370 -3.52 -32.98 7.53
N GLY A 371 -2.22 -33.27 7.52
CA GLY A 371 -1.71 -34.62 7.58
C GLY A 371 -0.31 -34.64 8.17
N ILE A 372 -0.14 -35.34 9.29
CA ILE A 372 1.13 -35.99 9.61
C ILE A 372 1.41 -36.94 8.45
N ALA A 373 2.07 -36.44 7.40
CA ALA A 373 2.52 -37.21 6.26
C ALA A 373 3.94 -36.76 5.93
N PHE A 374 4.88 -37.44 6.59
CA PHE A 374 6.29 -37.42 6.25
C PHE A 374 6.46 -37.81 4.77
N TRP A 375 6.85 -36.85 3.93
CA TRP A 375 7.50 -37.16 2.67
C TRP A 375 9.01 -37.15 2.89
N VAL A 376 9.56 -38.31 3.27
CA VAL A 376 11.00 -38.54 3.20
C VAL A 376 11.34 -38.76 1.73
N VAL A 377 11.93 -37.76 1.08
CA VAL A 377 12.65 -37.98 -0.18
C VAL A 377 13.91 -38.75 0.16
N THR A 378 13.81 -40.08 0.17
CA THR A 378 14.97 -40.95 0.33
C THR A 378 15.70 -40.96 -1.01
N VAL A 379 16.79 -40.18 -1.10
CA VAL A 379 17.72 -40.28 -2.24
C VAL A 379 18.46 -41.61 -2.07
N LEU A 380 18.19 -42.58 -2.96
CA LEU A 380 18.91 -43.86 -2.98
C LEU A 380 20.42 -43.61 -3.16
N PRO A 381 21.28 -44.34 -2.43
CA PRO A 381 22.72 -44.18 -2.54
C PRO A 381 23.18 -44.70 -3.91
N GLY A 382 23.53 -43.77 -4.80
CA GLY A 382 24.00 -44.10 -6.15
C GLY A 382 24.05 -42.92 -7.14
N GLN A 383 23.43 -41.78 -6.84
CA GLN A 383 23.45 -40.59 -7.71
C GLN A 383 23.96 -39.33 -6.98
N VAL A 384 24.98 -39.49 -6.14
CA VAL A 384 25.67 -38.38 -5.47
C VAL A 384 26.71 -37.81 -6.43
N ARG A 385 26.32 -36.90 -7.33
CA ARG A 385 27.31 -35.98 -7.93
C ARG A 385 26.84 -34.60 -8.40
N LYS A 386 25.58 -34.19 -8.24
CA LYS A 386 25.16 -32.84 -8.71
C LYS A 386 24.26 -31.96 -7.82
N LEU A 387 23.97 -32.31 -6.57
CA LEU A 387 23.22 -31.41 -5.68
C LEU A 387 23.94 -31.27 -4.33
N ARG A 388 24.74 -30.21 -4.20
CA ARG A 388 25.23 -29.73 -2.90
C ARG A 388 24.31 -28.61 -2.40
N LYS A 389 23.89 -28.76 -1.14
CA LYS A 389 23.18 -27.84 -0.24
C LYS A 389 21.65 -27.82 -0.30
N LEU A 390 21.05 -28.66 0.54
CA LEU A 390 19.97 -28.23 1.44
C LEU A 390 20.26 -28.87 2.80
N VAL A 391 20.53 -28.05 3.82
CA VAL A 391 20.74 -28.49 5.21
C VAL A 391 19.44 -28.25 5.98
N LEU A 392 18.89 -29.28 6.61
CA LEU A 392 17.85 -29.15 7.62
C LEU A 392 18.28 -29.93 8.87
N ILE A 393 18.34 -29.23 10.00
CA ILE A 393 18.65 -29.78 11.33
C ILE A 393 17.38 -30.42 11.89
N LEU A 394 17.46 -31.68 12.33
CA LEU A 394 16.43 -32.40 13.07
C LEU A 394 16.84 -32.54 14.54
N SER A 395 15.93 -32.25 15.46
CA SER A 395 15.98 -32.73 16.84
C SER A 395 14.65 -33.41 17.20
N LYS A 396 14.73 -34.74 17.38
CA LYS A 396 13.94 -35.67 18.25
C LYS A 396 12.55 -35.20 18.71
N ARG A 397 11.45 -35.96 18.62
CA ARG A 397 11.19 -37.38 18.92
C ARG A 397 9.72 -37.65 18.50
N SER A 398 9.44 -38.72 17.77
CA SER A 398 8.36 -39.67 18.09
C SER A 398 8.39 -40.83 17.10
N SER A 399 8.08 -41.99 17.64
CA SER A 399 8.22 -43.33 17.08
C SER A 399 7.08 -43.70 16.13
N THR A 400 7.41 -44.63 15.22
CA THR A 400 6.55 -45.53 14.44
C THR A 400 5.78 -44.99 13.23
N GLY A 401 6.12 -45.53 12.04
CA GLY A 401 5.26 -45.51 10.84
C GLY A 401 5.99 -45.25 9.52
N ILE A 402 6.91 -46.12 9.08
CA ILE A 402 7.49 -46.05 7.72
C ILE A 402 6.56 -46.80 6.76
N CYS A 403 5.93 -46.09 5.82
CA CYS A 403 5.23 -46.70 4.68
C CYS A 403 6.08 -46.49 3.43
N THR A 404 6.56 -47.58 2.83
CA THR A 404 7.47 -47.54 1.67
C THR A 404 6.64 -47.74 0.39
N ILE A 405 6.59 -46.75 -0.50
CA ILE A 405 6.00 -46.90 -1.85
C ILE A 405 7.13 -47.21 -2.84
N SER A 406 7.10 -48.40 -3.43
CA SER A 406 8.00 -48.83 -4.50
C SER A 406 7.42 -48.47 -5.87
N MET A 407 7.99 -47.49 -6.56
CA MET A 407 7.74 -47.30 -8.00
C MET A 407 8.70 -48.16 -8.83
N LYS A 408 8.17 -49.21 -9.47
CA LYS A 408 8.87 -49.94 -10.56
C LYS A 408 8.85 -49.07 -11.82
N THR A 409 10.02 -48.66 -12.30
CA THR A 409 10.19 -48.13 -13.67
C THR A 409 10.25 -49.29 -14.66
N SER A 410 9.23 -49.45 -15.50
CA SER A 410 9.28 -50.34 -16.67
C SER A 410 10.07 -49.66 -17.80
N GLY A 411 11.38 -49.88 -17.82
CA GLY A 411 12.21 -49.55 -18.97
C GLY A 411 11.97 -50.57 -20.10
N ARG A 412 11.29 -50.17 -21.17
CA ARG A 412 11.42 -50.87 -22.46
C ARG A 412 12.76 -50.47 -23.06
N GLY A 413 13.64 -51.45 -23.21
CA GLY A 413 14.94 -51.29 -23.84
C GLY A 413 14.83 -51.06 -25.33
N TYR A 414 15.74 -50.24 -25.85
CA TYR A 414 16.24 -50.38 -27.21
C TYR A 414 17.55 -51.19 -27.15
N ARG A 415 17.60 -52.28 -27.92
CA ARG A 415 18.78 -53.11 -28.13
C ARG A 415 19.38 -52.78 -29.49
N LYS A 416 20.71 -52.63 -29.46
CA LYS A 416 21.71 -52.55 -30.54
C LYS A 416 21.66 -51.33 -31.45
#